data_AF-A0A1M4W9N7-F1
#
_entry.id   AF-A0A1M4W9N7-F1
#
_cell.length_a   1.000
_cell.length_b   1.000
_cell.length_c   1.000
_cell.angle_alpha   90.00
_cell.angle_beta   90.00
_cell.angle_gamma   90.00
#
_symmetry.space_group_name_H-M   'P 1'
#
loop_
_entity.id
_entity.type
_entity.pdbx_description
1 polymer ?
#
loop_
_entity_poly.entity_id
_entity_poly.type
_entity_poly.pdbx_seq_one_letter_code
_entity_poly.pdbx_strand_id
1 'polypeptide(L)'
;MSKGKRGEKVLLMLASLEAEEAKIALANAVSTEYQALSSLEDAESKVVATKDLALQFGSSYGVSLHLDMLYSYEDHLGRMYESAVQRCLEAQVLYKEKAQAEQSLRRVLQRRTNLERRRIERKEMNSMIETFQAISETKELTHDLD
;
A
#
# COMPACT_ATOMS: atom_id res chain seq x y z
N MET A 1 27.64 -13.20 -6.99
CA MET A 1 26.16 -13.23 -6.80
C MET A 1 25.52 -13.94 -7.99
N SER A 2 24.65 -14.94 -7.77
CA SER A 2 23.95 -15.60 -8.88
C SER A 2 22.92 -14.66 -9.52
N LYS A 3 22.61 -14.84 -10.82
CA LYS A 3 21.61 -14.04 -11.55
C LYS A 3 20.24 -14.02 -10.85
N GLY A 4 19.88 -15.12 -10.17
CA GLY A 4 18.64 -15.24 -9.39
C GLY A 4 18.54 -14.24 -8.22
N LYS A 5 19.62 -14.04 -7.45
CA LYS A 5 19.60 -13.11 -6.29
C LYS A 5 19.53 -11.64 -6.71
N ARG A 6 20.03 -11.29 -7.90
CA ARG A 6 19.85 -9.95 -8.47
C ARG A 6 18.39 -9.71 -8.87
N GLY A 7 17.75 -10.68 -9.52
CA GLY A 7 16.35 -10.57 -9.91
C GLY A 7 15.41 -10.40 -8.71
N GLU A 8 15.63 -11.15 -7.63
CA GLU A 8 14.84 -11.01 -6.39
C GLU A 8 14.98 -9.65 -5.73
N LYS A 9 16.20 -9.11 -5.70
CA LYS A 9 16.45 -7.77 -5.16
C LYS A 9 15.72 -6.71 -5.99
N VAL A 10 15.75 -6.82 -7.31
CA VAL A 10 15.03 -5.90 -8.20
C VAL A 10 13.52 -6.01 -7.99
N LEU A 11 12.96 -7.22 -7.92
CA LEU A 11 11.53 -7.42 -7.66
C LEU A 11 11.10 -6.82 -6.32
N LEU A 12 11.89 -7.00 -5.26
CA LEU A 12 11.59 -6.42 -3.96
C LEU A 12 11.68 -4.89 -4.00
N MET A 13 12.69 -4.32 -4.67
CA MET A 13 12.81 -2.87 -4.83
C MET A 13 11.62 -2.27 -5.60
N LEU A 14 11.17 -2.93 -6.66
CA LEU A 14 9.99 -2.51 -7.43
C LEU A 14 8.71 -2.59 -6.57
N ALA A 15 8.49 -3.68 -5.84
CA ALA A 15 7.32 -3.81 -4.97
C ALA A 15 7.30 -2.76 -3.83
N SER A 16 8.45 -2.46 -3.23
CA SER A 16 8.56 -1.38 -2.23
C SER A 16 8.33 0.00 -2.84
N LEU A 17 8.79 0.24 -4.08
CA LEU A 17 8.56 1.50 -4.78
C LEU A 17 7.06 1.70 -5.06
N GLU A 18 6.38 0.69 -5.60
CA GLU A 18 4.93 0.76 -5.85
C GLU A 18 4.12 1.01 -4.57
N ALA A 19 4.52 0.42 -3.44
CA ALA A 19 3.87 0.64 -2.15
C ALA A 19 4.07 2.08 -1.64
N GLU A 20 5.26 2.65 -1.82
CA GLU A 20 5.54 4.04 -1.42
C GLU A 20 4.84 5.04 -2.35
N GLU A 21 4.79 4.78 -3.65
CA GLU A 21 4.03 5.60 -4.61
C GLU A 21 2.54 5.61 -4.27
N ALA A 22 1.96 4.46 -3.95
CA ALA A 22 0.55 4.37 -3.52
C ALA A 22 0.30 5.10 -2.19
N LYS A 23 1.26 5.07 -1.27
CA LYS A 23 1.19 5.81 -0.01
C LYS A 23 1.24 7.32 -0.23
N ILE A 24 2.10 7.80 -1.14
CA ILE A 24 2.18 9.21 -1.52
C ILE A 24 0.87 9.65 -2.18
N ALA A 25 0.31 8.83 -3.08
CA ALA A 25 -0.97 9.11 -3.70
C ALA A 25 -2.11 9.23 -2.67
N LEU A 26 -2.14 8.34 -1.67
CA LEU A 26 -3.08 8.43 -0.54
C LEU A 26 -2.87 9.71 0.28
N ALA A 27 -1.63 10.05 0.62
CA ALA A 27 -1.33 11.27 1.37
C ALA A 27 -1.77 12.53 0.60
N ASN A 28 -1.54 12.57 -0.71
CA ASN A 28 -1.96 13.67 -1.57
C ASN A 28 -3.48 13.77 -1.69
N ALA A 29 -4.18 12.63 -1.82
CA ALA A 29 -5.64 12.59 -1.84
C ALA A 29 -6.21 13.14 -0.53
N VAL A 30 -5.70 12.68 0.62
CA VAL A 30 -6.10 13.16 1.94
C VAL A 30 -5.77 14.65 2.13
N SER A 31 -4.60 15.11 1.68
CA SER A 31 -4.23 16.52 1.81
C SER A 31 -5.10 17.44 0.95
N THR A 32 -5.41 17.00 -0.27
CA THR A 32 -6.33 17.72 -1.16
C THR A 32 -7.72 17.77 -0.53
N GLU A 33 -8.09 16.72 0.19
CA GLU A 33 -9.35 16.64 0.88
C GLU A 33 -9.46 17.57 2.07
N TYR A 34 -8.42 17.69 2.89
CA TYR A 34 -8.38 18.69 3.95
C TYR A 34 -8.51 20.12 3.42
N GLN A 35 -7.94 20.41 2.23
CA GLN A 35 -8.10 21.71 1.58
C GLN A 35 -9.52 21.94 1.07
N ALA A 36 -10.14 20.90 0.50
CA ALA A 36 -11.53 20.93 0.09
C ALA A 36 -12.43 21.19 1.30
N LEU A 37 -12.30 20.40 2.37
CA LEU A 37 -13.04 20.56 3.62
C LEU A 37 -12.91 21.95 4.22
N SER A 38 -11.70 22.51 4.29
CA SER A 38 -11.50 23.89 4.77
C SER A 38 -12.21 24.92 3.87
N SER A 39 -12.22 24.69 2.55
CA SER A 39 -12.97 25.53 1.62
C SER A 39 -14.49 25.39 1.79
N LEU A 40 -14.96 24.20 2.20
CA LEU A 40 -16.36 23.96 2.54
C LEU A 40 -16.76 24.70 3.84
N GLU A 41 -15.94 24.64 4.88
CA GLU A 41 -16.15 25.37 6.15
C GLU A 41 -16.24 26.90 5.92
N ASP A 42 -15.38 27.43 5.05
CA ASP A 42 -15.43 28.84 4.63
C ASP A 42 -16.70 29.17 3.85
N ALA A 43 -17.16 28.26 2.98
CA ALA A 43 -18.40 28.42 2.22
C ALA A 43 -19.62 28.37 3.14
N GLU A 44 -19.66 27.43 4.08
CA GLU A 44 -20.71 27.30 5.09
C GLU A 44 -20.79 28.55 5.98
N SER A 45 -19.64 29.08 6.40
CA SER A 45 -19.58 30.34 7.16
C SER A 45 -20.17 31.52 6.37
N LYS A 46 -19.90 31.59 5.06
CA LYS A 46 -20.48 32.63 4.18
C LYS A 46 -21.99 32.43 3.96
N VAL A 47 -22.43 31.19 3.83
CA VAL A 47 -23.85 30.78 3.74
C VAL A 47 -24.60 31.25 5.00
N VAL A 48 -24.07 30.98 6.20
CA VAL A 48 -24.65 31.44 7.48
C VAL A 48 -24.71 32.96 7.56
N ALA A 49 -23.60 33.65 7.27
CA ALA A 49 -23.56 35.11 7.30
C ALA A 49 -24.56 35.76 6.31
N THR A 50 -24.72 35.14 5.14
CA THR A 50 -25.64 35.59 4.08
C THR A 50 -27.10 35.36 4.49
N LYS A 51 -27.40 34.24 5.17
CA LYS A 51 -28.71 33.96 5.75
C LYS A 51 -29.08 34.98 6.84
N ASP A 52 -28.15 35.28 7.74
CA ASP A 52 -28.36 36.26 8.81
C ASP A 52 -28.63 37.67 8.24
N LEU A 53 -27.93 38.05 7.17
CA LEU A 53 -28.20 39.29 6.44
C LEU A 53 -29.60 39.29 5.80
N ALA A 54 -29.97 38.21 5.11
CA ALA A 54 -31.29 38.10 4.46
C ALA A 54 -32.44 38.23 5.47
N LEU A 55 -32.29 37.64 6.66
CA LEU A 55 -33.26 37.74 7.76
C LEU A 55 -33.34 39.17 8.33
N GLN A 56 -32.25 39.93 8.34
CA GLN A 56 -32.21 41.31 8.84
C GLN A 56 -32.86 42.33 7.88
N PHE A 57 -32.74 42.16 6.56
CA PHE A 57 -33.18 43.17 5.58
C PHE A 57 -34.61 43.00 5.04
N GLY A 58 -35.38 42.00 5.50
CA GLY A 58 -36.85 41.98 5.42
C GLY A 58 -37.50 42.01 4.02
N SER A 59 -36.73 41.87 2.93
CA SER A 59 -37.25 41.81 1.56
C SER A 59 -37.57 40.37 1.19
N SER A 60 -38.86 40.02 1.09
CA SER A 60 -39.33 38.66 0.74
C SER A 60 -38.73 38.12 -0.57
N TYR A 61 -38.43 39.01 -1.53
CA TYR A 61 -37.77 38.66 -2.79
C TYR A 61 -36.26 38.42 -2.61
N GLY A 62 -35.59 39.25 -1.80
CA GLY A 62 -34.18 39.06 -1.47
C GLY A 62 -33.94 37.76 -0.70
N VAL A 63 -34.84 37.43 0.23
CA VAL A 63 -34.79 36.18 1.02
C VAL A 63 -34.94 34.96 0.12
N SER A 64 -35.88 34.94 -0.83
CA SER A 64 -36.07 33.81 -1.75
C SER A 64 -34.84 33.55 -2.62
N LEU A 65 -34.28 34.60 -3.24
CA LEU A 65 -33.09 34.47 -4.08
C LEU A 65 -31.87 33.99 -3.27
N HIS A 66 -31.76 34.43 -2.02
CA HIS A 66 -30.69 34.00 -1.12
C HIS A 66 -30.86 32.53 -0.71
N LEU A 67 -32.07 32.08 -0.40
CA LEU A 67 -32.35 30.67 -0.09
C LEU A 67 -32.02 29.74 -1.27
N ASP A 68 -32.36 30.13 -2.50
CA ASP A 68 -32.02 29.34 -3.70
C ASP A 68 -30.50 29.23 -3.91
N MET A 69 -29.76 30.31 -3.67
CA MET A 69 -28.29 30.27 -3.68
C MET A 69 -27.74 29.36 -2.58
N LEU A 70 -28.28 29.45 -1.36
CA LEU A 70 -27.86 28.61 -0.23
C LEU A 70 -28.05 27.11 -0.53
N TYR A 71 -29.21 26.72 -1.07
CA TYR A 71 -29.46 25.32 -1.48
C TYR A 71 -28.54 24.86 -2.60
N SER A 72 -28.26 25.72 -3.59
CA SER A 72 -27.30 25.39 -4.65
C SER A 72 -25.88 25.24 -4.11
N TYR A 73 -25.50 26.01 -3.10
CA TYR A 73 -24.21 25.86 -2.43
C TYR A 73 -24.16 24.55 -1.65
N GLU A 74 -25.13 24.25 -0.79
CA GLU A 74 -25.20 23.00 -0.03
C GLU A 74 -25.09 21.75 -0.93
N ASP A 75 -25.79 21.73 -2.06
CA ASP A 75 -25.72 20.63 -3.02
C ASP A 75 -24.34 20.53 -3.73
N HIS A 76 -23.70 21.67 -3.99
CA HIS A 76 -22.32 21.67 -4.50
C HIS A 76 -21.33 21.15 -3.46
N LEU A 77 -21.48 21.55 -2.19
CA LEU A 77 -20.65 21.09 -1.08
C LEU A 77 -20.81 19.56 -0.89
N GLY A 78 -22.04 19.05 -0.94
CA GLY A 78 -22.34 17.62 -0.83
C GLY A 78 -21.66 16.80 -1.93
N ARG A 79 -21.76 17.24 -3.19
CA ARG A 79 -21.11 16.57 -4.33
C ARG A 79 -19.59 16.62 -4.26
N MET A 80 -19.02 17.72 -3.76
CA MET A 80 -17.60 17.82 -3.50
C MET A 80 -17.15 16.79 -2.47
N TYR A 81 -17.87 16.67 -1.35
CA TYR A 81 -17.59 15.72 -0.26
C TYR A 81 -17.73 14.24 -0.69
N GLU A 82 -18.71 13.90 -1.52
CA GLU A 82 -18.83 12.54 -2.05
C GLU A 82 -17.66 12.16 -2.97
N SER A 83 -17.29 13.05 -3.90
CA SER A 83 -16.19 12.82 -4.84
C SER A 83 -14.84 12.67 -4.12
N ALA A 84 -14.65 13.51 -3.13
CA ALA A 84 -13.59 13.54 -2.15
C ALA A 84 -13.36 12.22 -1.40
N VAL A 85 -14.40 11.76 -0.70
CA VAL A 85 -14.38 10.51 0.07
C VAL A 85 -14.08 9.33 -0.85
N GLN A 86 -14.66 9.32 -2.05
CA GLN A 86 -14.42 8.29 -3.04
C GLN A 86 -12.94 8.22 -3.47
N ARG A 87 -12.31 9.36 -3.80
CA ARG A 87 -10.87 9.40 -4.16
C ARG A 87 -9.97 8.91 -3.01
N CYS A 88 -10.28 9.30 -1.78
CA CYS A 88 -9.53 8.85 -0.60
C CYS A 88 -9.68 7.34 -0.39
N LEU A 89 -10.89 6.81 -0.57
CA LEU A 89 -11.17 5.38 -0.44
C LEU A 89 -10.41 4.57 -1.50
N GLU A 90 -10.46 5.00 -2.76
CA GLU A 90 -9.74 4.36 -3.86
C GLU A 90 -8.22 4.35 -3.62
N ALA A 91 -7.66 5.49 -3.21
CA ALA A 91 -6.23 5.57 -2.88
C ALA A 91 -5.86 4.68 -1.67
N GLN A 92 -6.76 4.55 -0.69
CA GLN A 92 -6.53 3.70 0.48
C GLN A 92 -6.55 2.21 0.11
N VAL A 93 -7.49 1.80 -0.74
CA VAL A 93 -7.56 0.43 -1.25
C VAL A 93 -6.29 0.09 -2.01
N LEU A 94 -5.88 0.95 -2.94
CA LEU A 94 -4.67 0.76 -3.73
C LEU A 94 -3.42 0.63 -2.85
N TYR A 95 -3.27 1.51 -1.84
CA TYR A 95 -2.16 1.42 -0.88
C TYR A 95 -2.15 0.09 -0.13
N LYS A 96 -3.31 -0.36 0.38
CA LYS A 96 -3.42 -1.64 1.10
C LYS A 96 -3.01 -2.82 0.22
N GLU A 97 -3.48 -2.86 -1.02
CA GLU A 97 -3.15 -3.92 -1.98
C GLU A 97 -1.65 -3.97 -2.27
N LYS A 98 -1.02 -2.81 -2.53
CA LYS A 98 0.41 -2.73 -2.80
C LYS A 98 1.26 -3.11 -1.60
N ALA A 99 0.92 -2.62 -0.41
CA ALA A 99 1.61 -2.98 0.83
C ALA A 99 1.49 -4.49 1.14
N GLN A 100 0.32 -5.10 0.91
CA GLN A 100 0.10 -6.53 1.12
C GLN A 100 0.89 -7.38 0.10
N ALA A 101 0.93 -6.96 -1.17
CA ALA A 101 1.71 -7.62 -2.21
C ALA A 101 3.20 -7.61 -1.87
N GLU A 102 3.74 -6.46 -1.43
CA GLU A 102 5.12 -6.33 -0.97
C GLU A 102 5.43 -7.28 0.20
N GLN A 103 4.57 -7.29 1.23
CA GLN A 103 4.75 -8.16 2.38
C GLN A 103 4.72 -9.64 2.00
N SER A 104 3.84 -10.01 1.05
CA SER A 104 3.72 -11.38 0.56
C SER A 104 4.97 -11.79 -0.23
N LEU A 105 5.50 -10.92 -1.08
CA LEU A 105 6.76 -11.15 -1.79
C LEU A 105 7.92 -11.36 -0.81
N ARG A 106 8.02 -10.54 0.24
CA ARG A 106 9.04 -10.71 1.31
C ARG A 106 8.97 -12.10 1.95
N ARG A 107 7.77 -12.59 2.26
CA ARG A 107 7.57 -13.95 2.83
C ARG A 107 8.00 -15.05 1.86
N VAL A 108 7.68 -14.91 0.57
CA VAL A 108 8.07 -15.88 -0.47
C VAL A 108 9.60 -15.94 -0.61
N LEU A 109 10.27 -14.78 -0.68
CA LEU A 109 11.74 -14.70 -0.78
C LEU A 109 12.43 -15.30 0.46
N GLN A 110 11.88 -15.08 1.65
CA GLN A 110 12.39 -15.68 2.88
C GLN A 110 12.26 -17.22 2.86
N ARG A 111 11.10 -17.74 2.46
CA ARG A 111 10.88 -19.18 2.33
C ARG A 111 11.85 -19.81 1.33
N ARG A 112 12.07 -19.16 0.18
CA ARG A 112 13.04 -19.63 -0.81
C ARG A 112 14.46 -19.66 -0.24
N THR A 113 14.87 -18.62 0.46
CA THR A 113 16.21 -18.56 1.10
C THR A 113 16.41 -19.73 2.08
N ASN A 114 15.39 -20.05 2.87
CA ASN A 114 15.42 -21.19 3.78
C ASN A 114 15.50 -22.53 3.04
N LEU A 115 14.80 -22.67 1.91
CA LEU A 115 14.88 -23.87 1.07
C LEU A 115 16.25 -24.01 0.39
N GLU A 116 16.84 -22.92 -0.09
CA GLU A 116 18.20 -22.92 -0.65
C GLU A 116 19.22 -23.38 0.40
N ARG A 117 19.12 -22.87 1.64
CA ARG A 117 19.98 -23.31 2.74
C ARG A 117 19.85 -24.81 3.02
N ARG A 118 18.62 -25.31 3.18
CA ARG A 118 18.34 -26.75 3.37
C ARG A 118 18.82 -27.62 2.21
N ARG A 119 18.87 -27.06 0.99
CA ARG A 119 19.40 -27.78 -0.18
C ARG A 119 20.93 -27.88 -0.13
N ILE A 120 21.61 -26.85 0.35
CA ILE A 120 23.06 -26.86 0.56
C ILE A 120 23.42 -27.85 1.67
N GLU A 121 22.77 -27.74 2.83
CA GLU A 121 22.97 -28.65 3.97
C GLU A 121 22.79 -30.12 3.56
N ARG A 122 21.75 -30.43 2.75
CA ARG A 122 21.55 -31.79 2.23
C ARG A 122 22.63 -32.24 1.26
N LYS A 123 23.16 -31.36 0.42
CA LYS A 123 24.28 -31.69 -0.48
C LYS A 123 25.54 -32.01 0.31
N GLU A 124 25.85 -31.21 1.32
CA GLU A 124 26.99 -31.41 2.22
C GLU A 124 26.85 -32.73 2.97
N MET A 125 25.65 -33.03 3.48
CA MET A 125 25.39 -34.29 4.17
C MET A 125 25.50 -35.50 3.25
N ASN A 126 24.98 -35.43 2.02
CA ASN A 126 25.14 -36.51 1.04
C ASN A 126 26.61 -36.73 0.68
N SER A 127 27.39 -35.66 0.49
CA SER A 127 28.82 -35.77 0.22
C SER A 127 29.57 -36.43 1.39
N MET A 128 29.21 -36.11 2.64
CA MET A 128 29.77 -36.81 3.80
C MET A 128 29.42 -38.30 3.80
N ILE A 129 28.16 -38.66 3.52
CA ILE A 129 27.73 -40.07 3.43
C ILE A 129 28.54 -40.83 2.37
N GLU A 130 28.70 -40.24 1.17
CA GLU A 130 29.51 -40.82 0.09
C GLU A 130 30.96 -41.05 0.53
N THR A 131 31.57 -40.08 1.24
CA THR A 131 32.94 -40.25 1.76
C THR A 131 33.03 -41.33 2.83
N PHE A 132 32.05 -41.45 3.72
CA PHE A 132 32.02 -42.50 4.74
C PHE A 132 31.87 -43.89 4.11
N GLN A 133 31.01 -44.04 3.10
CA GLN A 133 30.84 -45.29 2.36
C GLN A 133 32.14 -45.71 1.68
N ALA A 134 32.80 -44.79 0.97
CA ALA A 134 34.09 -45.07 0.33
C ALA A 134 35.17 -45.53 1.34
N ILE A 135 35.25 -44.90 2.51
CA ILE A 135 36.19 -45.31 3.57
C ILE A 135 35.86 -46.72 4.09
N SER A 136 34.57 -47.03 4.29
CA SER A 136 34.15 -48.36 4.76
C SER A 136 34.53 -49.45 3.76
N GLU A 137 34.24 -49.24 2.47
CA GLU A 137 34.58 -50.18 1.39
C GLU A 137 36.09 -50.42 1.30
N THR A 138 36.92 -49.36 1.46
CA THR A 138 38.38 -49.53 1.48
C THR A 138 38.88 -50.33 2.69
N LYS A 139 38.24 -50.20 3.86
CA LYS A 139 38.62 -50.95 5.06
C LYS A 139 38.31 -52.44 4.93
N GLU A 140 37.16 -52.78 4.36
CA GLU A 140 36.79 -54.18 4.09
C GLU A 140 37.79 -54.83 3.12
N LEU A 141 38.13 -54.15 2.03
CA LEU A 141 39.15 -54.63 1.07
C LEU A 141 40.53 -54.85 1.69
N THR A 142 40.95 -54.01 2.64
CA THR A 142 42.24 -54.19 3.33
C THR A 142 42.23 -55.32 4.36
N HIS A 143 41.06 -55.64 4.94
CA HIS A 143 40.95 -56.74 5.90
C HIS A 143 40.94 -58.11 5.20
N ASP A 144 40.48 -58.17 3.94
CA ASP A 144 40.48 -59.40 3.14
C ASP A 144 41.86 -59.74 2.50
N LEU A 145 42.86 -58.85 2.66
CA LEU A 145 44.21 -59.00 2.11
C LEU A 145 45.27 -59.44 3.13
N ASP A 146 44.89 -59.56 4.42
CA ASP A 146 45.70 -60.13 5.51
C ASP A 146 45.28 -61.59 5.82
#